data_AF-X0WME4-F1
#
_entry.id   AF-X0WME4-F1
#
_cell.length_a   1.000
_cell.length_b   1.000
_cell.length_c   1.000
_cell.angle_alpha   90.00
_cell.angle_beta   90.00
_cell.angle_gamma   90.00
#
_symmetry.space_group_name_H-M   'P 1'
#
loop_
_entity.id
_entity.type
_entity.pdbx_description
1 polymer ?
#
loop_
_entity_poly.entity_id
_entity_poly.type
_entity_poly.pdbx_seq_one_letter_code
_entity_poly.pdbx_strand_id
1 'polypeptide(L)'
;MYNSNIYERRRIRLLDQLEADSLVVLFSSTISTHNHGIPFPFHQNSDFYYLTGFDEPSACAVLEKSGNGKFSYTLFCLPKNKEQERWQGYRAGPEEAINTYGASQSYPAEML
;
A
#
# COMPACT_ATOMS: atom_id res chain seq x y z
N MET A 1 7.67 14.09 -3.40
CA MET A 1 8.81 13.70 -2.55
C MET A 1 8.24 12.88 -1.41
N TYR A 2 8.45 11.56 -1.40
CA TYR A 2 7.91 10.69 -0.34
C TYR A 2 8.64 10.99 0.98
N ASN A 3 7.90 11.30 2.04
CA ASN A 3 8.46 11.50 3.38
C ASN A 3 8.04 10.32 4.26
N SER A 4 8.84 9.25 4.29
CA SER A 4 8.54 8.01 5.02
C SER A 4 8.10 8.25 6.46
N ASN A 5 8.73 9.22 7.13
CA ASN A 5 8.47 9.54 8.52
C ASN A 5 7.03 10.03 8.77
N ILE A 6 6.40 10.76 7.84
CA ILE A 6 5.02 11.25 8.05
C ILE A 6 4.01 10.10 8.01
N TYR A 7 4.19 9.15 7.09
CA TYR A 7 3.29 8.02 6.92
C TYR A 7 3.43 7.04 8.08
N GLU A 8 4.65 6.75 8.51
CA GLU A 8 4.91 5.95 9.70
C GLU A 8 4.23 6.53 10.95
N ARG A 9 4.39 7.84 11.20
CA ARG A 9 3.74 8.52 12.34
C ARG A 9 2.21 8.43 12.28
N ARG A 10 1.61 8.50 11.09
CA ARG A 10 0.15 8.35 10.92
C ARG A 10 -0.30 6.93 11.23
N ARG A 11 0.44 5.91 10.77
CA ARG A 11 0.16 4.50 11.09
C ARG A 11 0.26 4.23 12.60
N ILE A 12 1.34 4.70 13.24
CA ILE A 12 1.51 4.57 14.70
C ILE A 12 0.35 5.25 15.44
N ARG A 13 0.01 6.49 15.08
CA ARG A 13 -1.11 7.21 15.70
C ARG A 13 -2.45 6.50 15.56
N LEU A 14 -2.69 5.81 14.44
CA LEU A 14 -3.88 5.00 14.24
C LEU A 14 -3.86 3.77 15.17
N LEU A 15 -2.77 3.00 15.16
CA LEU A 15 -2.63 1.78 15.95
C LEU A 15 -2.62 2.05 17.47
N ASP A 16 -2.12 3.20 17.91
CA ASP A 16 -2.16 3.62 19.32
C ASP A 16 -3.60 3.73 19.85
N GLN A 17 -4.58 3.98 18.98
CA GLN A 17 -6.00 4.06 19.35
C GLN A 17 -6.70 2.70 19.41
N LEU A 18 -6.05 1.62 18.97
CA LEU A 18 -6.60 0.28 18.93
C LEU A 18 -6.16 -0.55 20.13
N GLU A 19 -6.94 -1.58 20.46
CA GLU A 19 -6.57 -2.58 21.46
C GLU A 19 -5.39 -3.43 20.98
N ALA A 20 -4.72 -4.10 21.91
CA ALA A 20 -3.70 -5.07 21.55
C ALA A 20 -4.31 -6.22 20.73
N ASP A 21 -3.51 -6.84 19.86
CA ASP A 21 -3.94 -7.89 18.92
C ASP A 21 -5.01 -7.43 17.90
N SER A 22 -4.94 -6.15 17.50
CA SER A 22 -5.79 -5.57 16.46
C SER A 22 -5.12 -5.57 15.09
N LEU A 23 -5.94 -5.68 14.04
CA LEU A 23 -5.51 -5.67 12.66
C LEU A 23 -6.36 -4.70 11.82
N VAL A 24 -5.71 -3.89 10.99
CA VAL A 24 -6.35 -2.97 10.04
C VAL A 24 -5.96 -3.39 8.63
N VAL A 25 -6.96 -3.61 7.78
CA VAL A 25 -6.76 -3.92 6.35
C VAL A 25 -7.28 -2.76 5.52
N LEU A 26 -6.44 -2.24 4.64
CA LEU A 26 -6.76 -1.14 3.74
C LEU A 26 -6.50 -1.58 2.31
N PHE A 27 -7.51 -1.44 1.46
CA PHE A 27 -7.40 -1.72 0.03
C PHE A 27 -7.13 -0.43 -0.74
N SER A 28 -6.29 -0.53 -1.76
CA SER A 28 -6.14 0.53 -2.75
C SER A 28 -7.40 0.65 -3.60
N SER A 29 -7.52 1.78 -4.30
CA SER A 29 -8.41 1.89 -5.45
C SER A 29 -8.00 0.90 -6.56
N THR A 30 -8.95 0.61 -7.44
CA THR A 30 -8.73 -0.13 -8.69
C THR A 30 -8.81 0.80 -9.88
N ILE A 31 -8.24 0.39 -11.02
CA ILE A 31 -8.39 1.13 -12.28
C ILE A 31 -9.84 0.99 -12.75
N SER A 32 -10.51 2.14 -12.93
CA SER A 32 -11.87 2.19 -13.45
C SER A 32 -11.87 2.40 -14.96
N THR A 33 -12.68 1.62 -15.67
CA THR A 33 -12.83 1.73 -17.12
C THR A 33 -13.76 2.89 -17.47
N HIS A 34 -13.31 3.76 -18.39
CA HIS A 34 -14.15 4.78 -19.01
C HIS A 34 -14.96 4.19 -20.17
N ASN A 35 -14.36 3.98 -21.35
CA ASN A 35 -15.04 3.48 -22.54
C ASN A 35 -14.12 2.62 -23.39
N HIS A 36 -14.61 1.50 -23.94
CA HIS A 36 -13.86 0.58 -24.81
C HIS A 36 -12.45 0.23 -24.31
N GLY A 37 -12.27 0.04 -23.00
CA GLY A 37 -10.98 -0.31 -22.40
C GLY A 37 -10.04 0.87 -22.13
N ILE A 38 -10.46 2.10 -22.41
CA ILE A 38 -9.73 3.30 -21.98
C ILE A 38 -9.99 3.51 -20.48
N PRO A 39 -8.95 3.57 -19.62
CA PRO A 39 -9.13 3.81 -18.19
C PRO A 39 -9.34 5.30 -17.90
N PHE A 40 -10.04 5.61 -16.81
CA PHE A 40 -9.95 6.93 -16.18
C PHE A 40 -8.55 7.14 -15.59
N PRO A 41 -8.13 8.41 -15.38
CA PRO A 41 -6.98 8.70 -14.54
C PRO A 41 -7.14 8.02 -13.18
N PHE A 42 -6.08 7.35 -12.73
CA PHE A 42 -6.09 6.66 -11.45
C PHE A 42 -6.19 7.68 -10.30
N HIS A 43 -7.08 7.39 -9.36
CA HIS A 43 -7.21 8.13 -8.11
C HIS A 43 -7.26 7.16 -6.94
N GLN A 44 -6.29 7.28 -6.05
CA GLN A 44 -6.14 6.39 -4.91
C GLN A 44 -7.21 6.63 -3.84
N ASN A 45 -7.50 5.58 -3.08
CA ASN A 45 -8.31 5.67 -1.87
C ASN A 45 -7.59 6.62 -0.89
N SER A 46 -8.31 7.64 -0.39
CA SER A 46 -7.69 8.70 0.41
C SER A 46 -7.11 8.17 1.73
N ASP A 47 -7.78 7.24 2.40
CA ASP A 47 -7.31 6.66 3.66
C ASP A 47 -6.08 5.77 3.43
N PHE A 48 -6.12 4.95 2.38
CA PHE A 48 -4.99 4.14 1.95
C PHE A 48 -3.78 5.04 1.67
N TYR A 49 -3.93 6.05 0.81
CA TYR A 49 -2.84 6.97 0.46
C TYR A 49 -2.35 7.76 1.68
N TYR A 50 -3.25 8.19 2.56
CA TYR A 50 -2.91 8.95 3.75
C TYR A 50 -1.98 8.16 4.69
N LEU A 51 -2.17 6.84 4.79
CA LEU A 51 -1.44 5.95 5.70
C LEU A 51 -0.20 5.30 5.08
N THR A 52 -0.18 5.09 3.75
CA THR A 52 0.91 4.37 3.07
C THR A 52 1.77 5.29 2.21
N GLY A 53 1.17 6.34 1.63
CA GLY A 53 1.73 7.15 0.55
C GLY A 53 1.90 6.40 -0.78
N PHE A 54 1.36 5.18 -0.87
CA PHE A 54 1.48 4.29 -2.02
C PHE A 54 0.37 4.60 -3.04
N ASP A 55 0.76 4.93 -4.27
CA ASP A 55 -0.14 5.47 -5.31
C ASP A 55 -0.25 4.54 -6.53
N GLU A 56 -0.26 3.23 -6.30
CA GLU A 56 -0.51 2.23 -7.34
C GLU A 56 -1.80 1.44 -7.04
N PRO A 57 -2.50 0.97 -8.08
CA PRO A 57 -3.70 0.15 -7.93
C PRO A 57 -3.36 -1.28 -7.49
N SER A 58 -4.41 -2.05 -7.17
CA SER A 58 -4.33 -3.47 -6.85
C SER A 58 -3.33 -3.79 -5.73
N ALA A 59 -3.39 -3.00 -4.66
CA ALA A 59 -2.56 -3.13 -3.49
C ALA A 59 -3.40 -3.24 -2.21
N CYS A 60 -2.82 -3.85 -1.18
CA CYS A 60 -3.43 -3.99 0.14
C CYS A 60 -2.38 -3.74 1.22
N ALA A 61 -2.72 -2.90 2.19
CA ALA A 61 -1.90 -2.61 3.35
C ALA A 61 -2.51 -3.27 4.58
N VAL A 62 -1.69 -4.00 5.32
CA VAL A 62 -2.05 -4.61 6.59
C VAL A 62 -1.23 -3.96 7.69
N LEU A 63 -1.91 -3.40 8.67
CA LEU A 63 -1.32 -2.83 9.88
C LEU A 63 -1.71 -3.70 11.06
N GLU A 64 -0.74 -4.12 11.84
CA GLU A 64 -0.95 -4.98 13.00
C GLU A 64 -0.41 -4.30 14.25
N LYS A 65 -1.17 -4.39 15.34
CA LYS A 65 -0.69 -4.12 16.70
C LYS A 65 -0.69 -5.43 17.46
N SER A 66 0.48 -5.99 17.69
CA SER A 66 0.60 -7.25 18.42
C SER A 66 0.38 -7.06 19.93
N GLY A 67 0.11 -8.15 20.64
CA GLY A 67 -0.07 -8.20 22.09
C GLY A 67 1.07 -7.58 22.91
N ASN A 68 2.29 -7.53 22.38
CA ASN A 68 3.45 -6.90 23.02
C ASN A 68 3.61 -5.41 22.68
N GLY A 69 2.64 -4.81 22.00
CA GLY A 69 2.62 -3.39 21.64
C GLY A 69 3.50 -3.03 20.43
N LYS A 70 4.07 -4.01 19.73
CA LYS A 70 4.81 -3.74 18.49
C LYS A 70 3.86 -3.54 17.32
N PHE A 71 4.28 -2.68 16.40
CA PHE A 71 3.55 -2.40 15.16
C PHE A 71 4.24 -3.08 13.98
N SER A 72 3.45 -3.67 13.08
CA SER A 72 3.94 -4.17 11.81
C SER A 72 3.14 -3.53 10.66
N TYR A 73 3.81 -3.31 9.53
CA TYR A 73 3.19 -2.81 8.31
C TYR A 73 3.60 -3.71 7.15
N THR A 74 2.64 -4.45 6.61
CA THR A 74 2.83 -5.30 5.45
C THR A 74 2.13 -4.71 4.23
N LEU A 75 2.83 -4.64 3.10
CA LEU A 75 2.26 -4.13 1.84
C LEU A 75 2.25 -5.21 0.75
N PHE A 76 1.06 -5.52 0.25
CA PHE A 76 0.84 -6.35 -0.92
C PHE A 76 0.70 -5.45 -2.13
N CYS A 77 1.48 -5.68 -3.18
CA CYS A 77 1.47 -4.84 -4.39
C CYS A 77 1.82 -5.64 -5.64
N LEU A 78 1.53 -5.07 -6.81
CA LEU A 78 1.86 -5.72 -8.08
C LEU A 78 3.38 -5.94 -8.20
N PRO A 79 3.85 -7.13 -8.59
CA PRO A 79 5.27 -7.34 -8.85
C PRO A 79 5.73 -6.49 -10.03
N LYS A 80 7.03 -6.13 -10.03
CA LYS A 80 7.65 -5.50 -11.20
C LYS A 80 7.48 -6.38 -12.42
N ASN A 81 7.12 -5.77 -13.54
CA ASN A 81 6.92 -6.46 -14.81
C ASN A 81 7.32 -5.53 -15.95
N LYS A 82 8.50 -5.76 -16.52
CA LYS A 82 9.07 -4.91 -17.57
C LYS A 82 8.19 -4.80 -18.80
N GLU A 83 7.46 -5.85 -19.17
CA GLU A 83 6.58 -5.80 -20.34
C GLU A 83 5.37 -4.91 -20.09
N GLN A 84 4.76 -5.03 -18.91
CA GLN A 84 3.60 -4.22 -18.53
C GLN A 84 3.99 -2.77 -18.23
N GLU A 85 5.17 -2.53 -17.65
CA GLU A 85 5.67 -1.18 -17.34
C GLU A 85 5.84 -0.30 -18.58
N ARG A 86 6.11 -0.90 -19.74
CA ARG A 86 6.17 -0.16 -21.02
C ARG A 86 4.85 0.50 -21.40
N TRP A 87 3.72 -0.05 -20.93
CA TRP A 87 2.39 0.39 -21.30
C TRP A 87 1.65 1.06 -20.15
N GLN A 88 1.79 0.53 -18.94
CA GLN A 88 1.05 0.96 -17.75
C GLN A 88 1.86 1.91 -16.86
N GLY A 89 3.12 2.16 -17.21
CA GLY A 89 4.03 2.96 -16.41
C GLY A 89 4.69 2.15 -15.30
N TYR A 90 5.47 2.86 -14.51
CA TYR A 90 6.29 2.30 -13.46
C TYR A 90 5.50 1.52 -12.40
N ARG A 91 6.12 0.47 -11.85
CA ARG A 91 5.64 -0.24 -10.66
C ARG A 91 6.77 -0.30 -9.64
N ALA A 92 6.47 0.00 -8.38
CA ALA A 92 7.43 -0.11 -7.29
C ALA A 92 7.81 -1.58 -7.03
N GLY A 93 6.80 -2.45 -6.95
CA GLY A 93 6.96 -3.83 -6.56
C GLY A 93 7.35 -4.03 -5.09
N PRO A 94 7.43 -5.30 -4.61
CA PRO A 94 7.67 -5.60 -3.20
C PRO A 94 8.98 -5.01 -2.65
N GLU A 95 10.06 -5.06 -3.42
CA GLU A 95 11.36 -4.53 -2.96
C GLU A 95 11.29 -3.04 -2.61
N GLU A 96 10.64 -2.22 -3.44
CA GLU A 96 10.49 -0.80 -3.16
C GLU A 96 9.37 -0.50 -2.17
N ALA A 97 8.38 -1.39 -2.01
CA ALA A 97 7.45 -1.30 -0.90
C ALA A 97 8.19 -1.25 0.46
N ILE A 98 9.28 -2.01 0.60
CA ILE A 98 10.15 -1.97 1.78
C ILE A 98 11.04 -0.72 1.74
N ASN A 99 11.86 -0.58 0.68
CA ASN A 99 12.94 0.41 0.65
C ASN A 99 12.45 1.87 0.56
N THR A 100 11.34 2.09 -0.13
CA THR A 100 10.76 3.41 -0.36
C THR A 100 9.60 3.66 0.59
N TYR A 101 8.66 2.73 0.74
CA TYR A 101 7.41 2.96 1.48
C TYR A 101 7.45 2.52 2.96
N GLY A 102 8.58 1.99 3.43
CA GLY A 102 8.79 1.63 4.83
C GLY A 102 7.94 0.46 5.30
N ALA A 103 7.54 -0.44 4.40
CA ALA A 103 6.91 -1.69 4.79
C ALA A 103 7.91 -2.58 5.54
N SER A 104 7.47 -3.18 6.65
CA SER A 104 8.24 -4.19 7.38
C SER A 104 8.37 -5.48 6.55
N GLN A 105 7.32 -5.80 5.80
CA GLN A 105 7.25 -6.93 4.88
C GLN A 105 6.47 -6.53 3.64
N SER A 106 6.73 -7.21 2.53
CA SER A 106 5.99 -6.97 1.29
C SER A 106 5.89 -8.24 0.45
N TYR A 107 4.76 -8.40 -0.22
CA TYR A 107 4.48 -9.57 -1.05
C TYR A 107 3.79 -9.18 -2.36
N PRO A 108 3.86 -10.03 -3.39
CA PRO A 108 3.00 -9.91 -4.56
C PRO A 108 1.52 -9.89 -4.18
N ALA A 109 0.73 -9.02 -4.79
CA ALA A 109 -0.71 -8.89 -4.53
C ALA A 109 -1.51 -10.17 -4.79
N GLU A 110 -0.98 -11.08 -5.61
CA GLU A 110 -1.54 -12.41 -5.88
C GLU A 110 -1.43 -13.40 -4.72
N MET A 111 -0.65 -13.10 -3.67
CA MET A 111 -0.52 -13.92 -2.46
C MET A 111 -1.54 -13.54 -1.37
N LEU A 112 -2.41 -12.57 -1.64
CA LEU A 112 -3.48 -12.12 -0.75
C LEU A 112 -4.73 -13.00 -0.89
#